data_AF-A0A7J5BGT9-F1
#
_entry.id   AF-A0A7J5BGT9-F1
#
_cell.length_a   1.000
_cell.length_b   1.000
_cell.length_c   1.000
_cell.angle_alpha   90.00
_cell.angle_beta   90.00
_cell.angle_gamma   90.00
#
_symmetry.space_group_name_H-M   'P 1'
#
loop_
_entity.id
_entity.type
_entity.pdbx_description
1 polymer ?
#
loop_
_entity_poly.entity_id
_entity_poly.type
_entity_poly.pdbx_seq_one_letter_code
_entity_poly.pdbx_strand_id
1 'polypeptide(L)'
;MDQGKVEARERARERARNIALGAAAVAITAVIIGIDVVTGFWQDLVILSGLAAGLVSFLFTVTVLNRLVAKSAEKRWAPVNRLAFTEFLHAMADEDASEISRGKVVIRMLPQVAAQPHAAELDAELHDLRELVTLEHQRLADHLSRWAQFLTSSGDNEIIMFHVAEIAFGFEKVRDAALELESQRDDASLAALASEIDECNAQLNALAQELRARLRLPVNDASR
;
A
#
# COMPACT_ATOMS: atom_id res chain seq x y z
N MET A 1 -33.32 -83.48 45.05
CA MET A 1 -33.62 -82.13 45.59
C MET A 1 -32.45 -81.24 45.22
N ASP A 2 -32.69 -80.01 44.77
CA ASP A 2 -31.69 -78.91 44.68
C ASP A 2 -31.05 -78.53 43.33
N GLN A 3 -31.60 -78.87 42.15
CA GLN A 3 -31.14 -78.25 40.89
C GLN A 3 -31.77 -76.87 40.61
N GLY A 4 -33.08 -76.70 40.88
CA GLY A 4 -33.79 -75.43 40.61
C GLY A 4 -33.36 -74.25 41.49
N LYS A 5 -32.85 -74.48 42.70
CA LYS A 5 -32.36 -73.42 43.59
C LYS A 5 -30.97 -72.90 43.20
N VAL A 6 -30.15 -73.74 42.56
CA VAL A 6 -28.81 -73.37 42.08
C VAL A 6 -28.93 -72.44 40.86
N GLU A 7 -29.75 -72.81 39.87
CA GLU A 7 -29.99 -71.96 38.70
C GLU A 7 -30.63 -70.61 39.05
N ALA A 8 -31.56 -70.58 40.03
CA ALA A 8 -32.16 -69.33 40.47
C ALA A 8 -31.15 -68.38 41.14
N ARG A 9 -30.17 -68.93 41.88
CA ARG A 9 -29.09 -68.16 42.51
C ARG A 9 -28.07 -67.64 41.49
N GLU A 10 -27.78 -68.41 40.44
CA GLU A 10 -26.90 -67.98 39.35
C GLU A 10 -27.52 -66.85 38.53
N ARG A 11 -28.80 -66.97 38.14
CA ARG A 11 -29.51 -65.89 37.43
C ARG A 11 -29.66 -64.64 38.29
N ALA A 12 -29.86 -64.78 39.61
CA ALA A 12 -29.90 -63.65 40.53
C ALA A 12 -28.54 -62.97 40.69
N ARG A 13 -27.44 -63.73 40.75
CA ARG A 13 -26.07 -63.20 40.78
C ARG A 13 -25.69 -62.49 39.47
N GLU A 14 -26.09 -63.04 38.34
CA GLU A 14 -25.85 -62.45 37.03
C GLU A 14 -26.65 -61.14 36.85
N ARG A 15 -27.90 -61.11 37.28
CA ARG A 15 -28.71 -59.87 37.33
C ARG A 15 -28.11 -58.84 38.28
N ALA A 16 -27.69 -59.25 39.48
CA ALA A 16 -27.05 -58.35 40.44
C ALA A 16 -25.73 -57.77 39.90
N ARG A 17 -24.91 -58.61 39.22
CA ARG A 17 -23.67 -58.17 38.56
C ARG A 17 -23.96 -57.17 37.44
N ASN A 18 -24.97 -57.44 36.61
CA ASN A 18 -25.33 -56.54 35.50
C ASN A 18 -25.91 -55.21 36.02
N ILE A 19 -26.67 -55.24 37.12
CA ILE A 19 -27.16 -54.03 37.78
C ILE A 19 -26.00 -53.24 38.41
N ALA A 20 -25.06 -53.92 39.08
CA ALA A 20 -23.88 -53.28 39.66
C ALA A 20 -22.97 -52.65 38.60
N LEU A 21 -22.75 -53.34 37.47
CA LEU A 21 -22.02 -52.81 36.33
C LEU A 21 -22.73 -51.61 35.70
N GLY A 22 -24.06 -51.67 35.56
CA GLY A 22 -24.86 -50.55 35.08
C GLY A 22 -24.77 -49.34 36.01
N ALA A 23 -24.89 -49.55 37.33
CA ALA A 23 -24.76 -48.49 38.33
C ALA A 23 -23.35 -47.86 38.33
N ALA A 24 -22.31 -48.68 38.20
CA ALA A 24 -20.93 -48.20 38.11
C ALA A 24 -20.69 -47.38 36.84
N ALA A 25 -21.22 -47.81 35.69
CA ALA A 25 -21.13 -47.07 34.44
C ALA A 25 -21.84 -45.71 34.52
N VAL A 26 -23.02 -45.65 35.13
CA VAL A 26 -23.76 -44.40 35.35
C VAL A 26 -23.01 -43.47 36.30
N ALA A 27 -22.45 -43.99 37.39
CA ALA A 27 -21.68 -43.20 38.34
C ALA A 27 -20.42 -42.59 37.69
N ILE A 28 -19.67 -43.38 36.91
CA ILE A 28 -18.50 -42.91 36.17
C ILE A 28 -18.90 -41.83 35.15
N THR A 29 -20.00 -42.04 34.43
CA THR A 29 -20.50 -41.05 33.45
C THR A 29 -20.89 -39.75 34.13
N ALA A 30 -21.58 -39.82 35.27
CA ALA A 30 -21.96 -38.64 36.06
C ALA A 30 -20.74 -37.89 36.62
N VAL A 31 -19.69 -38.59 37.04
CA VAL A 31 -18.43 -37.98 37.49
C VAL A 31 -17.71 -37.29 36.33
N ILE A 32 -17.64 -37.92 35.16
CA ILE A 32 -17.03 -37.30 33.96
C ILE A 32 -17.79 -36.03 33.59
N ILE A 33 -19.13 -36.08 33.50
CA ILE A 33 -19.96 -34.91 33.21
C ILE A 33 -19.81 -33.85 34.29
N GLY A 34 -19.75 -34.23 35.56
CA GLY A 34 -19.54 -33.30 36.68
C GLY A 34 -18.20 -32.57 36.59
N ILE A 35 -17.12 -33.31 36.28
CA ILE A 35 -15.79 -32.72 36.05
C ILE A 35 -15.83 -31.79 34.84
N ASP A 36 -16.52 -32.18 33.77
CA ASP A 36 -16.66 -31.39 32.54
C ASP A 36 -17.36 -30.04 32.79
N VAL A 37 -18.48 -30.08 33.52
CA VAL A 37 -19.29 -28.90 33.86
C VAL A 37 -18.56 -27.99 34.86
N VAL A 38 -17.84 -28.56 35.84
CA VAL A 38 -17.15 -27.78 36.88
C VAL A 38 -15.84 -27.15 36.36
N THR A 39 -15.12 -27.84 35.47
CA THR A 39 -13.83 -27.35 34.98
C THR A 39 -13.94 -26.38 33.81
N GLY A 40 -15.08 -26.33 33.10
CA GLY A 40 -15.31 -25.41 31.99
C GLY A 40 -14.37 -25.59 30.80
N PHE A 41 -13.54 -26.64 30.81
CA PHE A 41 -12.40 -26.80 29.89
C PHE A 41 -12.82 -26.80 28.42
N TRP A 42 -13.95 -27.45 28.09
CA TRP A 42 -14.48 -27.43 26.72
C TRP A 42 -15.15 -26.11 26.36
N GLN A 43 -15.72 -25.40 27.33
CA GLN A 43 -16.27 -24.07 27.09
C GLN A 43 -15.14 -23.11 26.73
N ASP A 44 -14.06 -23.09 27.50
CA ASP A 44 -12.90 -22.25 27.21
C ASP A 44 -12.23 -22.64 25.89
N LEU A 45 -12.08 -23.94 25.59
CA LEU A 45 -11.50 -24.40 24.32
C LEU A 45 -12.39 -24.07 23.11
N VAL A 46 -13.71 -24.18 23.23
CA VAL A 46 -14.68 -23.80 22.18
C VAL A 46 -14.74 -22.29 22.01
N ILE A 47 -14.68 -21.51 23.09
CA ILE A 47 -14.63 -20.05 23.02
C ILE A 47 -13.32 -19.59 22.37
N LEU A 48 -12.17 -20.16 22.77
CA LEU A 48 -10.86 -19.81 22.22
C LEU A 48 -10.74 -20.21 20.75
N SER A 49 -11.24 -21.39 20.37
CA SER A 49 -11.25 -21.84 18.97
C SER A 49 -12.24 -21.07 18.12
N GLY A 50 -13.41 -20.69 18.66
CA GLY A 50 -14.37 -19.81 17.99
C GLY A 50 -13.82 -18.42 17.76
N LEU A 51 -13.12 -17.85 18.75
CA LEU A 51 -12.46 -16.54 18.63
C LEU A 51 -11.28 -16.60 17.65
N ALA A 52 -10.46 -17.65 17.69
CA ALA A 52 -9.37 -17.86 16.75
C ALA A 52 -9.90 -18.06 15.31
N ALA A 53 -10.94 -18.86 15.12
CA ALA A 53 -11.57 -19.06 13.82
C ALA A 53 -12.19 -17.74 13.30
N GLY A 54 -12.88 -16.99 14.16
CA GLY A 54 -13.41 -15.67 13.83
C GLY A 54 -12.31 -14.68 13.42
N LEU A 55 -11.20 -14.66 14.16
CA LEU A 55 -10.03 -13.81 13.84
C LEU A 55 -9.40 -14.22 12.50
N VAL A 56 -9.20 -15.52 12.26
CA VAL A 56 -8.64 -16.02 10.99
C VAL A 56 -9.58 -15.71 9.83
N SER A 57 -10.89 -15.93 9.98
CA SER A 57 -11.89 -15.59 8.97
C SER A 57 -11.94 -14.08 8.73
N PHE A 58 -11.81 -13.26 9.77
CA PHE A 58 -11.75 -11.81 9.65
C PHE A 58 -10.50 -11.37 8.89
N LEU A 59 -9.31 -11.84 9.30
CA LEU A 59 -8.05 -11.53 8.62
C LEU A 59 -8.04 -12.02 7.17
N PHE A 60 -8.56 -13.21 6.90
CA PHE A 60 -8.70 -13.75 5.55
C PHE A 60 -9.66 -12.90 4.71
N THR A 61 -10.80 -12.51 5.29
CA THR A 61 -11.76 -11.63 4.61
C THR A 61 -11.12 -10.29 4.30
N VAL A 62 -10.49 -9.63 5.27
CA VAL A 62 -9.84 -8.33 5.05
C VAL A 62 -8.74 -8.43 3.99
N THR A 63 -7.87 -9.45 4.06
CA THR A 63 -6.74 -9.57 3.11
C THR A 63 -7.17 -9.98 1.70
N VAL A 64 -8.07 -10.96 1.58
CA VAL A 64 -8.47 -11.52 0.29
C VAL A 64 -9.56 -10.67 -0.36
N LEU A 65 -10.59 -10.25 0.39
CA LEU A 65 -11.68 -9.44 -0.14
C LEU A 65 -11.16 -8.07 -0.59
N ASN A 66 -10.33 -7.39 0.21
CA ASN A 66 -9.78 -6.10 -0.20
C ASN A 66 -8.96 -6.23 -1.50
N ARG A 67 -8.17 -7.31 -1.63
CA ARG A 67 -7.39 -7.55 -2.85
C ARG A 67 -8.27 -7.84 -4.07
N LEU A 68 -9.35 -8.61 -3.90
CA LEU A 68 -10.29 -8.90 -4.99
C LEU A 68 -11.10 -7.66 -5.39
N VAL A 69 -11.53 -6.86 -4.42
CA VAL A 69 -12.23 -5.59 -4.64
C VAL A 69 -11.31 -4.59 -5.34
N ALA A 70 -10.07 -4.45 -4.90
CA ALA A 70 -9.07 -3.58 -5.53
C ALA A 70 -8.83 -3.97 -7.00
N LYS A 71 -8.61 -5.26 -7.27
CA LYS A 71 -8.39 -5.76 -8.65
C LYS A 71 -9.63 -5.59 -9.55
N SER A 72 -10.83 -5.70 -8.99
CA SER A 72 -12.09 -5.44 -9.69
C SER A 72 -12.26 -3.95 -10.01
N ALA A 73 -11.97 -3.09 -9.03
CA ALA A 73 -12.00 -1.63 -9.18
C ALA A 73 -10.98 -1.18 -10.24
N GLU A 74 -9.75 -1.67 -10.19
CA GLU A 74 -8.69 -1.39 -11.16
C GLU A 74 -9.13 -1.69 -12.60
N LYS A 75 -9.73 -2.87 -12.84
CA LYS A 75 -10.23 -3.23 -14.17
C LYS A 75 -11.38 -2.34 -14.63
N ARG A 76 -12.31 -2.02 -13.72
CA ARG A 76 -13.46 -1.16 -14.02
C ARG A 76 -13.02 0.25 -14.37
N TRP A 77 -12.01 0.75 -13.68
CA TRP A 77 -11.50 2.11 -13.83
C TRP A 77 -10.31 2.23 -14.78
N ALA A 78 -9.84 1.14 -15.38
CA ALA A 78 -8.69 1.12 -16.27
C ALA A 78 -8.72 2.19 -17.39
N PRO A 79 -9.85 2.46 -18.07
CA PRO A 79 -9.89 3.54 -19.07
C PRO A 79 -9.66 4.94 -18.48
N VAL A 80 -10.18 5.18 -17.28
CA VAL A 80 -10.06 6.49 -16.61
C VAL A 80 -8.68 6.65 -15.97
N ASN A 81 -8.13 5.59 -15.37
CA ASN A 81 -6.72 5.55 -14.93
C ASN A 81 -5.78 5.85 -16.10
N ARG A 82 -6.03 5.22 -17.26
CA ARG A 82 -5.24 5.47 -18.48
C ARG A 82 -5.30 6.93 -18.91
N LEU A 83 -6.49 7.54 -18.89
CA LEU A 83 -6.65 8.95 -19.23
C LEU A 83 -5.89 9.84 -18.24
N ALA A 84 -6.09 9.66 -16.94
CA ALA A 84 -5.42 10.42 -15.90
C ALA A 84 -3.88 10.33 -16.03
N PHE A 85 -3.33 9.12 -16.15
CA PHE A 85 -1.87 8.93 -16.25
C PHE A 85 -1.30 9.52 -17.55
N THR A 86 -2.06 9.48 -18.64
CA THR A 86 -1.65 10.13 -19.90
C THR A 86 -1.62 11.65 -19.72
N GLU A 87 -2.62 12.23 -19.05
CA GLU A 87 -2.62 13.67 -18.74
C GLU A 87 -1.46 14.08 -17.83
N PHE A 88 -1.12 13.29 -16.81
CA PHE A 88 0.08 13.55 -15.99
C PHE A 88 1.36 13.51 -16.82
N LEU A 89 1.52 12.49 -17.68
CA LEU A 89 2.67 12.41 -18.57
C LEU A 89 2.75 13.61 -19.52
N HIS A 90 1.62 14.06 -20.08
CA HIS A 90 1.59 15.23 -20.95
C HIS A 90 1.84 16.54 -20.20
N ALA A 91 1.37 16.66 -18.96
CA ALA A 91 1.63 17.83 -18.12
C ALA A 91 3.12 18.02 -17.84
N MET A 92 3.82 16.91 -17.59
CA MET A 92 5.26 16.88 -17.34
C MET A 92 6.08 16.83 -18.64
N ALA A 93 5.44 16.77 -19.81
CA ALA A 93 6.15 16.65 -21.07
C ALA A 93 6.90 17.94 -21.39
N ASP A 94 8.13 17.82 -21.83
CA ASP A 94 8.84 18.90 -22.48
C ASP A 94 8.23 19.12 -23.88
N GLU A 95 7.63 20.29 -24.09
CA GLU A 95 6.93 20.63 -25.35
C GLU A 95 7.86 20.67 -26.56
N ASP A 96 9.14 21.01 -26.35
CA ASP A 96 10.11 21.14 -27.43
C ASP A 96 10.77 19.78 -27.75
N ALA A 97 10.98 18.95 -26.73
CA ALA A 97 11.61 17.64 -26.90
C ALA A 97 10.63 16.47 -27.16
N SER A 98 9.34 16.66 -26.85
CA SER A 98 8.31 15.60 -26.97
C SER A 98 7.58 15.62 -28.31
N GLU A 99 7.36 14.44 -28.88
CA GLU A 99 6.44 14.22 -30.00
C GLU A 99 5.20 13.48 -29.50
N ILE A 100 4.31 14.20 -28.81
CA ILE A 100 3.10 13.65 -28.17
C ILE A 100 2.23 12.90 -29.20
N SER A 101 2.09 13.44 -30.41
CA SER A 101 1.33 12.83 -31.51
C SER A 101 1.87 11.46 -31.96
N ARG A 102 3.13 11.16 -31.66
CA ARG A 102 3.81 9.90 -31.95
C ARG A 102 4.07 9.05 -30.70
N GLY A 103 3.55 9.48 -29.55
CA GLY A 103 3.71 8.79 -28.28
C GLY A 103 5.11 8.90 -27.66
N LYS A 104 5.96 9.82 -28.16
CA LYS A 104 7.26 10.10 -27.56
C LYS A 104 7.10 11.25 -26.57
N VAL A 105 7.11 10.92 -25.28
CA VAL A 105 7.06 11.90 -24.19
C VAL A 105 8.43 11.94 -23.52
N VAL A 106 9.07 13.11 -23.52
CA VAL A 106 10.29 13.44 -22.78
C VAL A 106 9.88 14.31 -21.61
N ILE A 107 10.41 14.05 -20.42
CA ILE A 107 10.03 14.82 -19.22
C ILE A 107 10.82 16.12 -19.19
N ARG A 108 10.15 17.21 -18.85
CA ARG A 108 10.77 18.52 -18.65
C ARG A 108 11.57 18.49 -17.36
N MET A 109 12.87 18.71 -17.47
CA MET A 109 13.81 18.67 -16.36
C MET A 109 14.12 20.08 -15.90
N LEU A 110 14.36 20.26 -14.60
CA LEU A 110 14.88 21.52 -14.08
C LEU A 110 16.31 21.76 -14.60
N PRO A 111 16.63 22.97 -15.08
CA PRO A 111 17.95 23.31 -15.59
C PRO A 111 18.97 23.34 -14.44
N GLN A 112 20.20 22.96 -14.74
CA GLN A 112 21.32 23.12 -13.82
C GLN A 112 21.81 24.57 -13.82
N VAL A 113 22.17 25.07 -12.64
CA VAL A 113 22.87 26.36 -12.49
C VAL A 113 24.34 26.16 -12.89
N ALA A 114 24.92 27.14 -13.58
CA ALA A 114 26.31 27.03 -14.00
C ALA A 114 27.25 26.86 -12.79
N ALA A 115 28.32 26.08 -12.94
CA ALA A 115 29.26 25.80 -11.84
C ALA A 115 30.11 27.02 -11.44
N GLN A 116 30.26 28.01 -12.32
CA GLN A 116 30.98 29.27 -12.07
C GLN A 116 30.29 30.44 -12.79
N PRO A 117 29.07 30.82 -12.38
CA PRO A 117 28.33 31.89 -13.02
C PRO A 117 28.93 33.24 -12.63
N HIS A 118 28.87 34.22 -13.54
CA HIS A 118 29.18 35.60 -13.15
C HIS A 118 28.11 36.09 -12.16
N ALA A 119 28.47 36.96 -11.21
CA ALA A 119 27.56 37.36 -10.13
C ALA A 119 26.21 37.92 -10.62
N ALA A 120 26.20 38.66 -11.74
CA ALA A 120 24.98 39.19 -12.35
C ALA A 120 24.18 38.14 -13.14
N GLU A 121 24.85 37.11 -13.67
CA GLU A 121 24.22 35.99 -14.37
C GLU A 121 23.60 35.03 -13.37
N LEU A 122 24.25 34.80 -12.22
CA LEU A 122 23.75 33.97 -11.14
C LEU A 122 22.40 34.49 -10.62
N ASP A 123 22.28 35.78 -10.36
CA ASP A 123 21.03 36.36 -9.83
C ASP A 123 19.87 36.19 -10.82
N ALA A 124 20.14 36.31 -12.13
CA ALA A 124 19.15 36.05 -13.17
C ALA A 124 18.80 34.55 -13.27
N GLU A 125 19.80 33.65 -13.29
CA GLU A 125 19.60 32.20 -13.32
C GLU A 125 18.78 31.70 -12.13
N LEU A 126 19.04 32.21 -10.92
CA LEU A 126 18.28 31.85 -9.72
C LEU A 126 16.85 32.39 -9.75
N HIS A 127 16.65 33.59 -10.29
CA HIS A 127 15.31 34.12 -10.48
C HIS A 127 14.50 33.26 -11.46
N ASP A 128 15.07 32.98 -12.64
CA ASP A 128 14.45 32.17 -13.68
C ASP A 128 14.15 30.75 -13.19
N LEU A 129 15.07 30.13 -12.43
CA LEU A 129 14.86 28.82 -11.82
C LEU A 129 13.67 28.84 -10.84
N ARG A 130 13.56 29.87 -9.99
CA ARG A 130 12.44 29.97 -9.03
C ARG A 130 11.10 30.19 -9.73
N GLU A 131 11.06 31.01 -10.78
CA GLU A 131 9.84 31.18 -11.58
C GLU A 131 9.44 29.85 -12.23
N LEU A 132 10.40 29.14 -12.83
CA LEU A 132 10.17 27.84 -13.45
C LEU A 132 9.66 26.81 -12.43
N VAL A 133 10.31 26.68 -11.28
CA VAL A 133 9.90 25.76 -10.20
C VAL A 133 8.49 26.08 -9.71
N THR A 134 8.15 27.37 -9.60
CA THR A 134 6.78 27.79 -9.21
C THR A 134 5.76 27.39 -10.28
N LEU A 135 6.09 27.59 -11.54
CA LEU A 135 5.24 27.20 -12.68
C LEU A 135 5.03 25.68 -12.72
N GLU A 136 6.09 24.90 -12.58
CA GLU A 136 6.02 23.43 -12.57
C GLU A 136 5.24 22.89 -11.37
N HIS A 137 5.42 23.48 -10.19
CA HIS A 137 4.61 23.14 -9.02
C HIS A 137 3.12 23.42 -9.26
N GLN A 138 2.77 24.59 -9.81
CA GLN A 138 1.38 24.92 -10.15
C GLN A 138 0.79 23.94 -11.17
N ARG A 139 1.53 23.61 -12.23
CA ARG A 139 1.11 22.61 -13.23
C ARG A 139 0.83 21.26 -12.58
N LEU A 140 1.75 20.77 -11.74
CA LEU A 140 1.58 19.49 -11.06
C LEU A 140 0.38 19.51 -10.11
N ALA A 141 0.21 20.58 -9.33
CA ALA A 141 -0.89 20.75 -8.40
C ALA A 141 -2.25 20.82 -9.12
N ASP A 142 -2.32 21.51 -10.26
CA ASP A 142 -3.54 21.60 -11.08
C ASP A 142 -3.96 20.22 -11.61
N HIS A 143 -3.02 19.44 -12.14
CA HIS A 143 -3.30 18.09 -12.62
C HIS A 143 -3.67 17.14 -11.47
N LEU A 144 -2.98 17.24 -10.33
CA LEU A 144 -3.35 16.49 -9.13
C LEU A 144 -4.77 16.84 -8.67
N SER A 145 -5.11 18.13 -8.58
CA SER A 145 -6.42 18.59 -8.13
C SER A 145 -7.57 18.02 -8.99
N ARG A 146 -7.39 18.00 -10.32
CA ARG A 146 -8.39 17.42 -11.25
C ARG A 146 -8.62 15.93 -11.01
N TRP A 147 -7.58 15.18 -10.65
CA TRP A 147 -7.62 13.73 -10.56
C TRP A 147 -7.66 13.18 -9.12
N ALA A 148 -7.42 13.99 -8.09
CA ALA A 148 -7.21 13.53 -6.71
C ALA A 148 -8.38 12.71 -6.16
N GLN A 149 -9.62 13.19 -6.34
CA GLN A 149 -10.81 12.47 -5.89
C GLN A 149 -10.98 11.13 -6.61
N PHE A 150 -10.63 11.07 -7.89
CA PHE A 150 -10.70 9.84 -8.67
C PHE A 150 -9.57 8.87 -8.29
N LEU A 151 -8.32 9.34 -8.18
CA LEU A 151 -7.16 8.49 -7.87
C LEU A 151 -7.28 7.86 -6.48
N THR A 152 -7.77 8.61 -5.49
CA THR A 152 -8.01 8.11 -4.13
C THR A 152 -9.13 7.06 -4.06
N SER A 153 -10.09 7.06 -4.99
CA SER A 153 -11.26 6.17 -4.98
C SER A 153 -11.17 4.99 -5.96
N SER A 154 -10.29 5.06 -6.96
CA SER A 154 -10.14 4.02 -8.00
C SER A 154 -9.24 2.85 -7.57
N GLY A 155 -8.56 2.96 -6.42
CA GLY A 155 -7.73 1.94 -5.81
C GLY A 155 -6.36 1.80 -6.48
N ASP A 156 -5.35 1.41 -5.69
CA ASP A 156 -3.98 1.07 -6.17
C ASP A 156 -3.18 2.23 -6.81
N ASN A 157 -3.53 3.49 -6.51
CA ASN A 157 -2.82 4.69 -7.01
C ASN A 157 -1.98 5.40 -5.94
N GLU A 158 -1.81 4.78 -4.77
CA GLU A 158 -1.10 5.35 -3.61
C GLU A 158 0.34 5.73 -3.95
N ILE A 159 1.03 4.88 -4.72
CA ILE A 159 2.41 5.11 -5.18
C ILE A 159 2.50 6.36 -6.05
N ILE A 160 1.54 6.56 -6.97
CA ILE A 160 1.53 7.75 -7.85
C ILE A 160 1.30 9.01 -7.02
N MET A 161 0.35 8.96 -6.07
CA MET A 161 0.12 10.09 -5.16
C MET A 161 1.35 10.41 -4.31
N PHE A 162 2.06 9.39 -3.84
CA PHE A 162 3.29 9.55 -3.09
C PHE A 162 4.37 10.23 -3.94
N HIS A 163 4.60 9.78 -5.17
CA HIS A 163 5.53 10.43 -6.09
C HIS A 163 5.20 11.90 -6.35
N VAL A 164 3.92 12.23 -6.56
CA VAL A 164 3.50 13.61 -6.79
C VAL A 164 3.78 14.48 -5.56
N ALA A 165 3.54 13.96 -4.35
CA ALA A 165 3.84 14.67 -3.11
C ALA A 165 5.35 14.90 -2.92
N GLU A 166 6.17 13.89 -3.19
CA GLU A 166 7.64 14.00 -3.12
C GLU A 166 8.17 15.05 -4.10
N ILE A 167 7.67 15.08 -5.34
CA ILE A 167 8.07 16.07 -6.34
C ILE A 167 7.65 17.48 -5.91
N ALA A 168 6.42 17.66 -5.40
CA ALA A 168 5.97 18.95 -4.89
C ALA A 168 6.87 19.45 -3.75
N PHE A 169 7.29 18.56 -2.85
CA PHE A 169 8.26 18.88 -1.82
C PHE A 169 9.66 19.18 -2.39
N GLY A 170 10.10 18.44 -3.40
CA GLY A 170 11.34 18.69 -4.14
C GLY A 170 11.38 20.10 -4.76
N PHE A 171 10.27 20.56 -5.34
CA PHE A 171 10.15 21.93 -5.84
C PHE A 171 10.33 22.97 -4.74
N GLU A 172 9.75 22.76 -3.56
CA GLU A 172 9.93 23.67 -2.42
C GLU A 172 11.40 23.70 -1.96
N LYS A 173 12.06 22.53 -1.86
CA LYS A 173 13.48 22.45 -1.52
C LYS A 173 14.38 23.17 -2.52
N VAL A 174 14.16 22.99 -3.82
CA VAL A 174 14.94 23.68 -4.87
C VAL A 174 14.76 25.20 -4.74
N ARG A 175 13.53 25.67 -4.55
CA ARG A 175 13.26 27.11 -4.34
C ARG A 175 14.01 27.64 -3.12
N ASP A 176 13.95 26.92 -2.00
CA ASP A 176 14.56 27.34 -0.74
C ASP A 176 16.10 27.32 -0.83
N ALA A 177 16.68 26.30 -1.48
CA ALA A 177 18.12 26.24 -1.78
C ALA A 177 18.58 27.37 -2.72
N ALA A 178 17.75 27.75 -3.70
CA ALA A 178 18.05 28.89 -4.57
C ALA A 178 18.05 30.23 -3.82
N LEU A 179 17.15 30.40 -2.85
CA LEU A 179 17.13 31.58 -1.96
C LEU A 179 18.34 31.61 -1.01
N GLU A 180 18.75 30.45 -0.50
CA GLU A 180 19.92 30.34 0.38
C GLU A 180 21.21 30.70 -0.38
N LEU A 181 21.37 30.21 -1.61
CA LEU A 181 22.49 30.55 -2.47
C LEU A 181 22.55 32.05 -2.79
N GLU A 182 21.40 32.70 -3.01
CA GLU A 182 21.33 34.15 -3.21
C GLU A 182 21.85 34.92 -1.98
N SER A 183 21.61 34.39 -0.77
CA SER A 183 22.01 35.00 0.50
C SER A 183 23.48 34.80 0.86
N GLN A 184 23.99 33.56 0.78
CA GLN A 184 25.33 33.21 1.25
C GLN A 184 26.40 33.25 0.15
N ARG A 185 26.02 32.98 -1.10
CA ARG A 185 26.89 32.97 -2.30
C ARG A 185 28.19 32.18 -2.11
N ASP A 186 28.09 30.98 -1.53
CA ASP A 186 29.23 30.09 -1.33
C ASP A 186 29.10 28.77 -2.12
N ASP A 187 30.24 28.09 -2.28
CA ASP A 187 30.32 26.83 -3.04
C ASP A 187 29.48 25.72 -2.40
N ALA A 188 29.28 25.77 -1.08
CA ALA A 188 28.46 24.81 -0.35
C ALA A 188 26.98 24.94 -0.71
N SER A 189 26.45 26.17 -0.76
CA SER A 189 25.08 26.45 -1.17
C SER A 189 24.86 26.14 -2.66
N LEU A 190 25.87 26.36 -3.50
CA LEU A 190 25.82 25.99 -4.91
C LEU A 190 25.74 24.47 -5.09
N ALA A 191 26.57 23.72 -4.38
CA ALA A 191 26.53 22.26 -4.39
C ALA A 191 25.21 21.71 -3.81
N ALA A 192 24.67 22.35 -2.76
CA ALA A 192 23.38 21.98 -2.20
C ALA A 192 22.24 22.18 -3.21
N LEU A 193 22.19 23.34 -3.87
CA LEU A 193 21.20 23.61 -4.92
C LEU A 193 21.30 22.59 -6.06
N ALA A 194 22.50 22.31 -6.56
CA ALA A 194 22.70 21.30 -7.61
C ALA A 194 22.20 19.91 -7.18
N SER A 195 22.47 19.51 -5.93
CA SER A 195 21.98 18.25 -5.38
C SER A 195 20.45 18.19 -5.29
N GLU A 196 19.80 19.28 -4.86
CA GLU A 196 18.34 19.34 -4.78
C GLU A 196 17.69 19.32 -6.17
N ILE A 197 18.30 19.99 -7.16
CA ILE A 197 17.87 19.91 -8.57
C ILE A 197 17.97 18.47 -9.07
N ASP A 198 19.09 17.80 -8.84
CA ASP A 198 19.31 16.40 -9.24
C ASP A 198 18.30 15.44 -8.60
N GLU A 199 18.04 15.60 -7.30
CA GLU A 199 17.07 14.77 -6.58
C GLU A 199 15.65 14.98 -7.12
N CYS A 200 15.23 16.23 -7.31
CA CYS A 200 13.91 16.55 -7.88
C CYS A 200 13.77 15.98 -9.32
N ASN A 201 14.81 16.13 -10.13
CA ASN A 201 14.89 15.57 -11.48
C ASN A 201 14.82 14.03 -11.48
N ALA A 202 15.43 13.36 -10.49
CA ALA A 202 15.31 11.93 -10.32
C ALA A 202 13.88 11.51 -9.94
N GLN A 203 13.21 12.27 -9.06
CA GLN A 203 11.83 12.02 -8.66
C GLN A 203 10.85 12.20 -9.83
N LEU A 204 11.02 13.25 -10.65
CA LEU A 204 10.25 13.46 -11.89
C LEU A 204 10.37 12.26 -12.84
N ASN A 205 11.60 11.75 -13.02
CA ASN A 205 11.83 10.56 -13.83
C ASN A 205 11.21 9.29 -13.24
N ALA A 206 11.28 9.11 -11.92
CA ALA A 206 10.68 7.97 -11.24
C ALA A 206 9.15 7.95 -11.44
N LEU A 207 8.48 9.09 -11.27
CA LEU A 207 7.05 9.22 -11.57
C LEU A 207 6.74 8.88 -13.03
N ALA A 208 7.52 9.40 -13.96
CA ALA A 208 7.32 9.12 -15.38
C ALA A 208 7.51 7.64 -15.72
N GLN A 209 8.47 6.95 -15.10
CA GLN A 209 8.66 5.51 -15.26
C GLN A 209 7.47 4.72 -14.70
N GLU A 210 6.97 5.07 -13.52
CA GLU A 210 5.79 4.45 -12.91
C GLU A 210 4.54 4.62 -13.80
N LEU A 211 4.29 5.84 -14.29
CA LEU A 211 3.16 6.12 -15.20
C LEU A 211 3.29 5.34 -16.51
N ARG A 212 4.49 5.26 -17.10
CA ARG A 212 4.73 4.45 -18.32
C ARG A 212 4.51 2.97 -18.05
N ALA A 213 4.95 2.43 -16.91
CA ALA A 213 4.74 1.05 -16.51
C ALA A 213 3.25 0.72 -16.39
N ARG A 214 2.49 1.59 -15.72
CA ARG A 214 1.02 1.50 -15.58
C ARG A 214 0.30 1.54 -16.93
N LEU A 215 0.78 2.37 -17.84
CA LEU A 215 0.26 2.51 -19.21
C LEU A 215 0.75 1.41 -20.18
N ARG A 216 1.73 0.58 -19.76
CA ARG A 216 2.43 -0.39 -20.61
C ARG A 216 3.10 0.25 -21.82
N LEU A 217 3.61 1.46 -21.66
CA LEU A 217 4.39 2.17 -22.67
C LEU A 217 5.85 1.72 -22.59
N PRO A 218 6.57 1.63 -23.72
CA PRO A 218 8.00 1.35 -23.72
C PRO A 218 8.76 2.45 -22.96
N VAL A 219 9.81 2.05 -22.22
CA VAL A 219 10.77 2.99 -21.61
C VAL A 219 11.59 3.60 -22.75
N ASN A 220 11.50 4.92 -22.92
CA ASN A 220 12.40 5.63 -23.84
C ASN A 220 13.71 5.88 -23.11
N ASP A 221 14.73 5.07 -23.39
CA ASP A 221 16.11 5.35 -23.02
C ASP A 221 16.61 6.55 -23.85
N ALA A 222 16.38 7.77 -23.35
CA ALA A 222 16.94 9.00 -23.90
C ALA A 222 18.36 9.26 -23.34
N SER A 223 19.16 8.20 -23.17
CA SER A 223 20.58 8.24 -22.85
C SER A 223 21.42 7.91 -24.08
N ARG A 224 21.30 8.75 -25.12
CA ARG A 224 22.28 8.89 -26.21
C ARG A 224 22.36 10.33 -26.67
#